data_AF-A0A2V1E5D4-F1
#
_entry.id   AF-A0A2V1E5D4-F1
#
_cell.length_a   1.000
_cell.length_b   1.000
_cell.length_c   1.000
_cell.angle_alpha   90.00
_cell.angle_beta   90.00
_cell.angle_gamma   90.00
#
_symmetry.space_group_name_H-M   'P 1'
#
loop_
_entity.id
_entity.type
_entity.pdbx_description
1 polymer ?
#
loop_
_entity_poly.entity_id
_entity_poly.type
_entity_poly.pdbx_seq_one_letter_code
_entity_poly.pdbx_strand_id
1 'polypeptide(L)'
;MERSSYYELIRDGGRPVCSIDELSDILAAPKDRYRAVRPWLCDDRMDPETGIGGLHTIFSRQFEQWWEFRKSQWDGRGLDNTGAGLTAFIESCRRQHEGAGSKRWVVSPEFEQMMRTDWEEMPPQLPVEEQTFTAYSKAVNRRLAPHHFTIRLSKDPQKQSVWATWLEYLSFKIRVLETLTDRVGSQEPRYHACRKKLLDEREPKHPLRETHIDTAAELAALSAELCVCYKSIDDIIQGTDRYVMNPPPSITLPLFHSN
;
A
#
# COMPACT_ATOMS: atom_id res chain seq x y z
N MET A 1 5.29 9.23 17.69
CA MET A 1 5.18 8.00 16.87
C MET A 1 6.22 7.99 15.76
N GLU A 2 6.16 8.93 14.83
CA GLU A 2 7.03 8.99 13.63
C GLU A 2 8.53 8.78 13.88
N ARG A 3 9.14 9.55 14.80
CA ARG A 3 10.56 9.39 15.16
C ARG A 3 10.88 8.01 15.77
N SER A 4 9.96 7.43 16.53
CA SER A 4 10.13 6.07 17.07
C SER A 4 10.06 5.02 15.96
N SER A 5 9.15 5.20 15.00
CA SER A 5 9.02 4.35 13.81
C SER A 5 10.31 4.33 12.99
N TYR A 6 10.95 5.49 12.81
CA TYR A 6 12.26 5.59 12.15
C TYR A 6 13.32 4.69 12.80
N TYR A 7 13.44 4.75 14.13
CA TYR A 7 14.45 3.97 14.85
C TYR A 7 14.13 2.49 14.87
N GLU A 8 12.87 2.11 15.05
CA GLU A 8 12.48 0.69 15.02
C GLU A 8 12.61 0.08 13.63
N LEU A 9 12.32 0.85 12.56
CA LEU A 9 12.57 0.42 11.19
C LEU A 9 14.05 0.09 10.98
N ILE A 10 14.97 0.98 11.39
CA ILE A 10 16.41 0.73 11.31
C ILE A 10 16.81 -0.48 12.16
N ARG A 11 16.24 -0.59 13.36
CA ARG A 11 16.56 -1.67 14.31
C ARG A 11 16.23 -3.06 13.74
N ASP A 12 15.12 -3.22 13.02
CA ASP A 12 14.75 -4.48 12.37
C ASP A 12 15.41 -4.65 10.97
N GLY A 13 16.32 -3.74 10.58
CA GLY A 13 17.09 -3.83 9.34
C GLY A 13 16.45 -3.16 8.13
N GLY A 14 15.35 -2.45 8.33
CA GLY A 14 14.72 -1.56 7.37
C GLY A 14 15.56 -0.30 7.10
N ARG A 15 15.23 0.41 6.01
CA ARG A 15 15.91 1.62 5.55
C ARG A 15 14.85 2.69 5.32
N PRO A 16 14.81 3.71 6.17
CA PRO A 16 13.99 4.89 5.96
C PRO A 16 14.25 5.51 4.58
N VAL A 17 13.21 6.06 3.96
CA VAL A 17 13.32 6.67 2.61
C VAL A 17 14.13 7.98 2.65
N CYS A 18 14.18 8.63 3.80
CA CYS A 18 14.97 9.81 4.10
C CYS A 18 15.34 9.83 5.59
N SER A 19 16.28 10.69 5.97
CA SER A 19 16.58 11.00 7.36
C SER A 19 15.47 11.86 8.00
N ILE A 20 15.46 11.93 9.34
CA ILE A 20 14.52 12.79 10.09
C ILE A 20 14.73 14.28 9.74
N ASP A 21 15.98 14.69 9.55
CA ASP A 21 16.31 16.08 9.22
C ASP A 21 15.87 16.40 7.80
N GLU A 22 16.09 15.50 6.84
CA GLU A 22 15.57 15.64 5.47
C GLU A 22 14.04 15.68 5.44
N LEU A 23 13.36 14.89 6.26
CA LEU A 23 11.90 14.98 6.39
C LEU A 23 11.47 16.37 6.88
N SER A 24 12.15 16.91 7.89
CA SER A 24 11.88 18.26 8.39
C SER A 24 12.07 19.32 7.30
N ASP A 25 13.13 19.21 6.50
CA ASP A 25 13.41 20.08 5.36
C ASP A 25 12.35 19.94 4.26
N ILE A 26 11.93 18.71 3.96
CA ILE A 26 10.88 18.41 2.98
C ILE A 26 9.57 19.09 3.38
N LEU A 27 9.20 19.01 4.66
CA LEU A 27 7.96 19.58 5.18
C LEU A 27 8.01 21.11 5.23
N ALA A 28 9.18 21.68 5.52
CA ALA A 28 9.36 23.13 5.53
C ALA A 28 9.37 23.74 4.11
N ALA A 29 9.98 23.04 3.14
CA ALA A 29 10.08 23.51 1.76
C ALA A 29 10.23 22.33 0.77
N PRO A 30 9.12 21.80 0.24
CA PRO A 30 9.15 20.74 -0.76
C PRO A 30 9.90 21.19 -2.02
N LYS A 31 11.05 20.56 -2.30
CA LYS A 31 11.87 20.78 -3.51
C LYS A 31 11.75 19.58 -4.45
N ASP A 32 11.95 19.81 -5.74
CA ASP A 32 11.92 18.75 -6.78
C ASP A 32 12.90 17.61 -6.51
N ARG A 33 14.01 17.87 -5.82
CA ARG A 33 14.99 16.84 -5.41
C ARG A 33 14.38 15.73 -4.54
N TYR A 34 13.22 15.95 -3.92
CA TYR A 34 12.54 14.99 -3.07
C TYR A 34 11.45 14.19 -3.78
N ARG A 35 11.46 14.18 -5.12
CA ARG A 35 10.49 13.43 -5.94
C ARG A 35 10.35 11.97 -5.51
N ALA A 36 11.44 11.33 -5.09
CA ALA A 36 11.45 9.93 -4.64
C ALA A 36 10.66 9.69 -3.33
N VAL A 37 10.48 10.72 -2.50
CA VAL A 37 9.76 10.63 -1.21
C VAL A 37 8.28 10.99 -1.36
N ARG A 38 7.89 11.67 -2.46
CA ARG A 38 6.51 12.09 -2.72
C ARG A 38 5.46 10.98 -2.59
N PRO A 39 5.68 9.75 -3.08
CA PRO A 39 4.75 8.63 -2.88
C PRO A 39 4.41 8.34 -1.41
N TRP A 40 5.27 8.75 -0.48
CA TRP A 40 5.10 8.56 0.96
C TRP A 40 4.55 9.79 1.67
N LEU A 41 4.54 10.96 1.02
CA LEU A 41 4.08 12.24 1.57
C LEU A 41 2.58 12.48 1.35
N CYS A 42 1.96 11.82 0.36
CA CYS A 42 0.52 11.93 0.16
C CYS A 42 -0.24 11.00 1.12
N ASP A 43 -0.98 11.65 2.03
CA ASP A 43 -2.09 11.05 2.75
C ASP A 43 -3.38 11.72 2.28
N ASP A 44 -4.09 11.08 1.35
CA ASP A 44 -5.46 11.49 0.98
C ASP A 44 -6.48 11.01 2.03
N ARG A 45 -6.06 10.38 3.14
CA ARG A 45 -6.89 10.23 4.36
C ARG A 45 -7.00 11.53 5.13
N MET A 46 -7.22 12.63 4.42
CA MET A 46 -7.79 13.84 5.01
C MET A 46 -9.14 13.44 5.60
N ASP A 47 -9.21 13.35 6.93
CA ASP A 47 -10.47 13.43 7.63
C ASP A 47 -11.10 14.80 7.28
N PRO A 48 -12.23 14.83 6.57
CA PRO A 48 -12.88 16.07 6.15
C PRO A 48 -13.30 16.94 7.34
N GLU A 49 -13.47 16.35 8.54
CA GLU A 49 -13.96 17.05 9.72
C GLU A 49 -12.86 17.74 10.52
N THR A 50 -11.63 17.21 10.52
CA THR A 50 -10.52 17.75 11.32
C THR A 50 -9.44 18.46 10.48
N GLY A 51 -9.32 18.17 9.19
CA GLY A 51 -8.37 18.85 8.29
C GLY A 51 -6.88 18.66 8.65
N ILE A 52 -6.57 17.77 9.60
CA ILE A 52 -5.20 17.42 10.02
C ILE A 52 -4.87 16.05 9.43
N GLY A 53 -4.90 15.94 8.10
CA GLY A 53 -4.39 14.78 7.34
C GLY A 53 -2.87 14.88 7.24
N GLY A 54 -2.17 13.91 7.84
CA GLY A 54 -0.78 14.06 8.26
C GLY A 54 0.26 13.86 7.16
N LEU A 55 0.91 14.94 6.74
CA LEU A 55 2.23 14.91 6.09
C LEU A 55 3.34 14.30 7.00
N HIS A 56 3.02 13.83 8.21
CA HIS A 56 3.94 13.46 9.28
C HIS A 56 4.01 11.94 9.57
N THR A 57 3.53 11.07 8.68
CA THR A 57 3.40 9.62 8.95
C THR A 57 4.26 8.73 8.06
N ILE A 58 5.31 9.27 7.41
CA ILE A 58 6.18 8.54 6.47
C ILE A 58 6.78 7.30 7.13
N PHE A 59 7.50 7.47 8.23
CA PHE A 59 8.23 6.39 8.89
C PHE A 59 7.28 5.41 9.57
N SER A 60 6.16 5.88 10.14
CA SER A 60 5.11 4.98 10.63
C SER A 60 4.56 4.08 9.52
N ARG A 61 4.26 4.65 8.35
CA ARG A 61 3.78 3.89 7.19
C ARG A 61 4.85 2.95 6.62
N GLN A 62 6.11 3.38 6.58
CA GLN A 62 7.22 2.50 6.20
C GLN A 62 7.39 1.34 7.19
N PHE A 63 7.21 1.61 8.49
CA PHE A 63 7.28 0.60 9.55
C PHE A 63 6.16 -0.45 9.42
N GLU A 64 4.91 -0.03 9.17
CA GLU A 64 3.79 -0.94 8.91
C GLU A 64 4.06 -1.84 7.70
N GLN A 65 4.43 -1.26 6.56
CA GLN A 65 4.74 -2.03 5.34
C GLN A 65 5.97 -2.92 5.49
N TRP A 66 6.92 -2.53 6.33
CA TRP A 66 8.04 -3.39 6.67
C TRP A 66 7.54 -4.61 7.43
N TRP A 67 6.63 -4.47 8.40
CA TRP A 67 6.07 -5.60 9.12
C TRP A 67 5.13 -6.48 8.28
N GLU A 68 4.40 -5.92 7.31
CA GLU A 68 3.69 -6.71 6.29
C GLU A 68 4.67 -7.59 5.50
N PHE A 69 5.80 -7.02 5.07
CA PHE A 69 6.86 -7.78 4.43
C PHE A 69 7.40 -8.87 5.36
N ARG A 70 7.68 -8.54 6.61
CA ARG A 70 8.26 -9.48 7.57
C ARG A 70 7.30 -10.64 7.81
N LYS A 71 6.00 -10.38 8.00
CA LYS A 71 4.94 -11.40 8.02
C LYS A 71 5.00 -12.29 6.76
N SER A 72 5.07 -11.69 5.56
CA SER A 72 5.21 -12.45 4.31
C SER A 72 6.46 -13.34 4.27
N GLN A 73 7.54 -12.90 4.91
CA GLN A 73 8.81 -13.63 5.01
C GLN A 73 8.63 -14.90 5.85
N TRP A 74 7.92 -14.82 6.98
CA TRP A 74 7.59 -15.98 7.82
C TRP A 74 6.61 -16.92 7.11
N ASP A 75 5.55 -16.38 6.51
CA ASP A 75 4.55 -17.16 5.77
C ASP A 75 5.22 -17.93 4.61
N GLY A 76 6.12 -17.29 3.88
CA GLY A 76 6.85 -17.89 2.76
C GLY A 76 7.81 -19.01 3.16
N ARG A 77 8.04 -19.20 4.45
CA ARG A 77 8.85 -20.28 5.02
C ARG A 77 8.01 -21.32 5.75
N GLY A 78 6.68 -21.15 5.84
CA GLY A 78 5.80 -21.98 6.65
C GLY A 78 6.12 -21.89 8.15
N LEU A 79 6.55 -20.70 8.60
CA LEU A 79 6.93 -20.43 9.99
C LEU A 79 5.87 -19.61 10.73
N ASP A 80 4.74 -19.34 10.09
CA ASP A 80 3.55 -18.67 10.64
C ASP A 80 3.10 -19.28 11.98
N ASN A 81 3.09 -20.62 12.07
CA ASN A 81 2.64 -21.36 13.25
C ASN A 81 3.61 -21.31 14.44
N THR A 82 4.83 -20.81 14.26
CA THR A 82 5.83 -20.76 15.35
C THR A 82 5.56 -19.64 16.35
N GLY A 83 4.72 -18.66 16.00
CA GLY A 83 4.49 -17.45 16.81
C GLY A 83 5.71 -16.51 16.91
N ALA A 84 6.88 -16.89 16.39
CA ALA A 84 8.10 -16.10 16.51
C ALA A 84 8.00 -14.74 15.81
N GLY A 85 7.33 -14.70 14.65
CA GLY A 85 7.06 -13.45 13.92
C GLY A 85 6.15 -12.50 14.70
N LEU A 86 5.05 -13.04 15.25
CA LEU A 86 4.11 -12.27 16.08
C LEU A 86 4.77 -11.73 17.35
N THR A 87 5.57 -12.54 18.05
CA THR A 87 6.34 -12.09 19.21
C THR A 87 7.29 -10.96 18.84
N ALA A 88 8.03 -11.09 17.73
CA ALA A 88 8.94 -10.04 17.26
C ALA A 88 8.20 -8.74 16.91
N PHE A 89 7.03 -8.85 16.30
CA PHE A 89 6.15 -7.73 15.98
C PHE A 89 5.68 -6.99 17.24
N ILE A 90 5.09 -7.71 18.20
CA ILE A 90 4.61 -7.14 19.47
C ILE A 90 5.74 -6.44 20.21
N GLU A 91 6.93 -7.04 20.28
CA GLU A 91 8.10 -6.43 20.91
C GLU A 91 8.56 -5.15 20.21
N SER A 92 8.45 -5.07 18.88
CA SER A 92 8.81 -3.88 18.12
C SER A 92 7.78 -2.76 18.29
N CYS A 93 6.48 -3.07 18.22
CA CYS A 93 5.42 -2.12 18.53
C CYS A 93 5.55 -1.59 19.96
N ARG A 94 5.86 -2.47 20.93
CA ARG A 94 6.13 -2.08 22.31
C ARG A 94 7.21 -1.00 22.39
N ARG A 95 8.38 -1.24 21.81
CA ARG A 95 9.49 -0.27 21.81
C ARG A 95 9.13 1.02 21.07
N GLN A 96 8.39 0.94 19.97
CA GLN A 96 7.93 2.11 19.23
C GLN A 96 7.03 3.00 20.11
N HIS A 97 6.05 2.41 20.78
CA HIS A 97 5.12 3.11 21.68
C HIS A 97 5.82 3.65 22.93
N GLU A 98 6.73 2.88 23.54
CA GLU A 98 7.55 3.36 24.66
C GLU A 98 8.43 4.54 24.26
N GLY A 99 9.10 4.45 23.10
CA GLY A 99 9.91 5.53 22.54
C GLY A 99 9.09 6.78 22.19
N ALA A 100 7.79 6.61 21.92
CA ALA A 100 6.84 7.71 21.70
C ALA A 100 6.26 8.29 23.00
N GLY A 101 6.63 7.77 24.18
CA GLY A 101 6.16 8.24 25.49
C GLY A 101 4.93 7.49 26.04
N SER A 102 4.40 6.51 25.31
CA SER A 102 3.16 5.79 25.66
C SER A 102 3.39 4.62 26.62
N LYS A 103 4.28 4.76 27.61
CA LYS A 103 4.65 3.67 28.55
C LYS A 103 3.46 3.10 29.32
N ARG A 104 2.50 3.95 29.70
CA ARG A 104 1.29 3.52 30.42
C ARG A 104 0.38 2.64 29.56
N TRP A 105 0.34 2.87 28.26
CA TRP A 105 -0.43 2.08 27.31
C TRP A 105 0.17 0.68 27.14
N VAL A 106 1.48 0.63 26.94
CA VAL A 106 2.23 -0.61 26.68
C VAL A 106 2.13 -1.66 27.80
N VAL A 107 1.97 -1.22 29.05
CA VAL A 107 1.84 -2.13 30.21
C VAL A 107 0.40 -2.63 30.41
N SER A 108 -0.56 -2.10 29.67
CA SER A 108 -1.96 -2.49 29.82
C SER A 108 -2.19 -3.86 29.14
N PRO A 109 -3.04 -4.73 29.71
CA PRO A 109 -3.37 -6.02 29.11
C PRO A 109 -3.95 -5.91 27.69
N GLU A 110 -4.62 -4.79 27.39
CA GLU A 110 -5.22 -4.50 26.09
C GLU A 110 -4.18 -4.29 24.99
N PHE A 111 -2.96 -3.86 25.34
CA PHE A 111 -1.89 -3.60 24.36
C PHE A 111 -1.57 -4.85 23.53
N GLU A 112 -1.29 -5.96 24.20
CA GLU A 112 -0.89 -7.20 23.51
C GLU A 112 -2.03 -7.73 22.65
N GLN A 113 -3.27 -7.68 23.16
CA GLN A 113 -4.44 -8.11 22.41
C GLN A 113 -4.63 -7.28 21.14
N MET A 114 -4.49 -5.95 21.24
CA MET A 114 -4.60 -5.06 20.08
C MET A 114 -3.52 -5.36 19.04
N MET A 115 -2.27 -5.56 19.46
CA MET A 115 -1.19 -5.90 18.53
C MET A 115 -1.38 -7.28 17.88
N ARG A 116 -2.00 -8.24 18.57
CA ARG A 116 -2.38 -9.53 17.97
C ARG A 116 -3.44 -9.35 16.89
N THR A 117 -4.46 -8.56 17.17
CA THR A 117 -5.50 -8.22 16.19
C THR A 117 -4.88 -7.51 14.97
N ASP A 118 -4.04 -6.51 15.17
CA ASP A 118 -3.35 -5.81 14.08
C ASP A 118 -2.53 -6.78 13.22
N TRP A 119 -1.79 -7.70 13.85
CA TRP A 119 -1.02 -8.73 13.14
C TRP A 119 -1.91 -9.65 12.31
N GLU A 120 -3.04 -10.09 12.85
CA GLU A 120 -3.99 -10.96 12.14
C GLU A 120 -4.65 -10.24 10.96
N GLU A 121 -5.01 -8.96 11.14
CA GLU A 121 -5.62 -8.10 10.13
C GLU A 121 -4.66 -7.68 9.01
N MET A 122 -3.33 -7.76 9.22
CA MET A 122 -2.37 -7.53 8.15
C MET A 122 -2.69 -8.45 6.95
N PRO A 123 -2.71 -7.92 5.71
CA PRO A 123 -3.22 -8.63 4.54
C PRO A 123 -2.66 -10.06 4.41
N PRO A 124 -3.43 -11.02 3.89
CA PRO A 124 -2.91 -12.35 3.58
C PRO A 124 -1.74 -12.20 2.60
N GLN A 125 -0.57 -12.68 3.02
CA GLN A 125 0.66 -12.25 2.40
C GLN A 125 1.10 -13.09 1.21
N LEU A 126 0.54 -14.27 0.96
CA LEU A 126 1.00 -15.12 -0.14
C LEU A 126 -0.15 -15.71 -0.96
N PRO A 127 -0.02 -15.73 -2.31
CA PRO A 127 -0.86 -16.56 -3.16
C PRO A 127 -0.80 -18.03 -2.74
N VAL A 128 -1.88 -18.77 -3.00
CA VAL A 128 -1.98 -20.20 -2.68
C VAL A 128 -0.80 -20.98 -3.27
N GLU A 129 -0.34 -20.57 -4.46
CA GLU A 129 0.75 -21.17 -5.20
C GLU A 129 2.14 -20.93 -4.57
N GLU A 130 2.27 -19.95 -3.67
CA GLU A 130 3.53 -19.54 -3.04
C GLU A 130 3.66 -20.02 -1.58
N GLN A 131 2.76 -20.88 -1.09
CA GLN A 131 2.75 -21.34 0.31
C GLN A 131 3.94 -22.23 0.72
N THR A 132 4.64 -22.82 -0.26
CA THR A 132 5.86 -23.62 0.05
C THR A 132 7.10 -22.78 -0.12
N PHE A 133 8.11 -22.98 0.74
CA PHE A 133 9.38 -22.26 0.63
C PHE A 133 10.03 -22.34 -0.75
N THR A 134 9.95 -23.49 -1.42
CA THR A 134 10.47 -23.67 -2.77
C THR A 134 9.69 -22.84 -3.79
N ALA A 135 8.35 -22.82 -3.71
CA ALA A 135 7.52 -22.03 -4.61
C ALA A 135 7.70 -20.53 -4.37
N TYR A 136 7.70 -20.11 -3.11
CA TYR A 136 8.02 -18.74 -2.70
C TYR A 136 9.37 -18.29 -3.23
N SER A 137 10.44 -19.08 -3.04
CA SER A 137 11.77 -18.72 -3.53
C SER A 137 11.86 -18.63 -5.05
N LYS A 138 11.12 -19.48 -5.78
CA LYS A 138 11.00 -19.38 -7.24
C LYS A 138 10.24 -18.13 -7.66
N ALA A 139 9.15 -17.79 -6.99
CA ALA A 139 8.35 -16.62 -7.29
C ALA A 139 9.15 -15.33 -7.04
N VAL A 140 9.92 -15.27 -5.95
CA VAL A 140 10.84 -14.17 -5.66
C VAL A 140 11.86 -13.99 -6.77
N ASN A 141 12.54 -15.07 -7.18
CA ASN A 141 13.51 -14.98 -8.28
C ASN A 141 12.85 -14.65 -9.63
N ARG A 142 11.64 -15.12 -9.90
CA ARG A 142 10.87 -14.78 -11.11
C ARG A 142 10.59 -13.28 -11.19
N ARG A 143 10.19 -12.64 -10.09
CA ARG A 143 9.93 -11.19 -10.03
C ARG A 143 11.20 -10.36 -10.15
N LEU A 144 12.33 -10.88 -9.67
CA LEU A 144 13.62 -10.20 -9.69
C LEU A 144 14.38 -10.36 -11.01
N ALA A 145 14.13 -11.44 -11.76
CA ALA A 145 14.85 -11.76 -13.00
C ALA A 145 14.81 -10.64 -14.08
N PRO A 146 13.67 -9.95 -14.33
CA PRO A 146 13.62 -8.83 -15.28
C PRO A 146 14.54 -7.66 -14.89
N HIS A 147 14.93 -7.58 -13.63
CA HIS A 147 15.82 -6.55 -13.09
C HIS A 147 17.27 -7.06 -12.91
N HIS A 148 17.59 -8.22 -13.50
CA HIS A 148 18.91 -8.85 -13.45
C HIS A 148 19.38 -9.21 -12.04
N PHE A 149 18.45 -9.41 -11.10
CA PHE A 149 18.75 -9.89 -9.76
C PHE A 149 18.45 -11.38 -9.63
N THR A 150 19.27 -12.07 -8.83
CA THR A 150 19.05 -13.48 -8.45
C THR A 150 19.53 -13.67 -7.03
N ILE A 151 18.71 -14.31 -6.20
CA ILE A 151 19.01 -14.50 -4.77
C ILE A 151 18.72 -15.91 -4.30
N ARG A 152 19.49 -16.34 -3.31
CA ARG A 152 19.25 -17.54 -2.53
C ARG A 152 18.68 -17.15 -1.18
N LEU A 153 17.41 -17.49 -0.96
CA LEU A 153 16.75 -17.24 0.32
C LEU A 153 17.22 -18.26 1.37
N SER A 154 17.35 -17.79 2.61
CA SER A 154 17.57 -18.66 3.77
C SER A 154 16.23 -19.14 4.31
N LYS A 155 16.13 -20.45 4.65
CA LYS A 155 14.94 -20.99 5.33
C LYS A 155 14.67 -20.33 6.68
N ASP A 156 15.73 -19.85 7.32
CA ASP A 156 15.67 -19.07 8.55
C ASP A 156 15.89 -17.59 8.17
N PRO A 157 14.89 -16.70 8.35
CA PRO A 157 15.01 -15.28 8.03
C PRO A 157 16.15 -14.60 8.78
N GLN A 158 16.49 -15.07 9.99
CA GLN A 158 17.53 -14.46 10.82
C GLN A 158 18.94 -14.75 10.28
N LYS A 159 19.09 -15.81 9.50
CA LYS A 159 20.36 -16.18 8.84
C LYS A 159 20.48 -15.60 7.44
N GLN A 160 19.55 -14.76 7.02
CA GLN A 160 19.58 -14.14 5.72
C GLN A 160 20.48 -12.91 5.73
N SER A 161 21.30 -12.76 4.68
CA SER A 161 22.12 -11.56 4.52
C SER A 161 21.25 -10.31 4.36
N VAL A 162 21.76 -9.17 4.81
CA VAL A 162 21.09 -7.86 4.65
C VAL A 162 20.70 -7.63 3.18
N TRP A 163 21.62 -7.88 2.25
CA TRP A 163 21.37 -7.71 0.81
C TRP A 163 20.24 -8.62 0.30
N ALA A 164 20.23 -9.90 0.69
CA ALA A 164 19.17 -10.81 0.28
C ALA A 164 17.80 -10.41 0.87
N THR A 165 17.75 -9.91 2.11
CA THR A 165 16.52 -9.37 2.72
C THR A 165 15.99 -8.17 1.95
N TRP A 166 16.85 -7.27 1.48
CA TRP A 166 16.44 -6.13 0.66
C TRP A 166 15.92 -6.52 -0.72
N LEU A 167 16.52 -7.52 -1.36
CA LEU A 167 16.01 -8.03 -2.64
C LEU A 167 14.70 -8.81 -2.48
N GLU A 168 14.53 -9.55 -1.37
CA GLU A 168 13.25 -10.16 -1.01
C GLU A 168 12.18 -9.09 -0.74
N TYR A 169 12.52 -8.01 -0.04
CA TYR A 169 11.63 -6.85 0.15
C TYR A 169 11.26 -6.18 -1.18
N LEU A 170 12.21 -6.01 -2.11
CA LEU A 170 11.90 -5.50 -3.44
C LEU A 170 10.92 -6.41 -4.18
N SER A 171 11.15 -7.73 -4.15
CA SER A 171 10.20 -8.69 -4.72
C SER A 171 8.82 -8.63 -4.06
N PHE A 172 8.76 -8.41 -2.75
CA PHE A 172 7.51 -8.21 -2.03
C PHE A 172 6.79 -6.96 -2.54
N LYS A 173 7.49 -5.84 -2.72
CA LYS A 173 6.92 -4.59 -3.22
C LYS A 173 6.44 -4.71 -4.67
N ILE A 174 7.17 -5.44 -5.52
CA ILE A 174 6.72 -5.79 -6.88
C ILE A 174 5.41 -6.57 -6.83
N ARG A 175 5.31 -7.60 -5.97
CA ARG A 175 4.08 -8.39 -5.82
C ARG A 175 2.89 -7.55 -5.36
N VAL A 176 3.11 -6.65 -4.40
CA VAL A 176 2.08 -5.72 -3.93
C VAL A 176 1.59 -4.84 -5.09
N LEU A 177 2.52 -4.32 -5.90
CA LEU A 177 2.17 -3.53 -7.08
C LEU A 177 1.40 -4.34 -8.13
N GLU A 178 1.83 -5.58 -8.42
CA GLU A 178 1.12 -6.50 -9.32
C GLU A 178 -0.34 -6.68 -8.86
N THR A 179 -0.52 -7.00 -7.57
CA THR A 179 -1.85 -7.25 -6.98
C THR A 179 -2.75 -6.01 -7.05
N LEU A 180 -2.18 -4.83 -6.79
CA LEU A 180 -2.93 -3.58 -6.90
C LEU A 180 -3.31 -3.27 -8.35
N THR A 181 -2.38 -3.49 -9.30
CA THR A 181 -2.61 -3.26 -10.73
C THR A 181 -3.72 -4.16 -11.26
N ASP A 182 -3.69 -5.44 -10.89
CA ASP A 182 -4.75 -6.41 -11.24
C ASP A 182 -6.10 -5.99 -10.66
N ARG A 183 -6.11 -5.50 -9.41
CA ARG A 183 -7.33 -4.99 -8.78
C ARG A 183 -7.88 -3.76 -9.50
N VAL A 184 -7.04 -2.78 -9.87
CA VAL A 184 -7.49 -1.62 -10.70
C VAL A 184 -8.09 -2.11 -12.00
N GLY A 185 -7.36 -2.95 -12.75
CA GLY A 185 -7.79 -3.46 -14.05
C GLY A 185 -9.11 -4.22 -13.97
N SER A 186 -9.38 -4.94 -12.87
CA SER A 186 -10.66 -5.61 -12.65
C SER A 186 -11.84 -4.66 -12.41
N GLN A 187 -11.59 -3.47 -11.87
CA GLN A 187 -12.62 -2.48 -11.52
C GLN A 187 -12.85 -1.42 -12.60
N GLU A 188 -11.85 -1.18 -13.45
CA GLU A 188 -11.89 -0.17 -14.51
C GLU A 188 -13.11 -0.31 -15.45
N PRO A 189 -13.49 -1.51 -15.95
CA PRO A 189 -14.69 -1.66 -16.78
C PRO A 189 -15.97 -1.27 -16.04
N ARG A 190 -16.09 -1.63 -14.76
CA ARG A 190 -17.26 -1.30 -13.93
C ARG A 190 -17.35 0.20 -13.72
N TYR A 191 -16.23 0.85 -13.42
CA TYR A 191 -16.17 2.31 -13.29
C TYR A 191 -16.59 3.02 -14.57
N HIS A 192 -16.05 2.63 -15.72
CA HIS A 192 -16.44 3.23 -17.00
C HIS A 192 -17.91 2.99 -17.33
N ALA A 193 -18.44 1.81 -17.03
CA ALA A 193 -19.86 1.50 -17.23
C ALA A 193 -20.77 2.36 -16.34
N CYS A 194 -20.47 2.47 -15.03
CA CYS A 194 -21.23 3.33 -14.11
C CYS A 194 -21.15 4.80 -14.52
N ARG A 195 -19.95 5.28 -14.90
CA ARG A 195 -19.75 6.65 -15.37
C ARG A 195 -20.53 6.94 -16.63
N LYS A 196 -20.54 6.00 -17.59
CA LYS A 196 -21.31 6.14 -18.84
C LYS A 196 -22.81 6.21 -18.56
N LYS A 197 -23.37 5.28 -17.76
CA LYS A 197 -24.79 5.29 -17.39
C LYS A 197 -25.20 6.61 -16.71
N LEU A 198 -24.34 7.14 -15.84
CA LEU A 198 -24.61 8.39 -15.14
C LEU A 198 -24.59 9.61 -16.09
N LEU A 199 -23.78 9.58 -17.15
CA LEU A 199 -23.79 10.61 -18.20
C LEU A 199 -25.04 10.46 -19.09
N ASP A 200 -25.39 9.23 -19.49
CA ASP A 200 -26.54 8.92 -20.35
C ASP A 200 -27.88 9.28 -19.69
N GLU A 201 -28.02 9.11 -18.36
CA GLU A 201 -29.25 9.51 -17.62
C GLU A 201 -29.29 11.01 -17.26
N ARG A 202 -28.16 11.72 -17.38
CA ARG A 202 -28.07 13.17 -17.13
C ARG A 202 -28.33 13.99 -18.39
N GLU A 203 -28.25 13.39 -19.57
CA GLU A 203 -28.75 14.00 -20.81
C GLU A 203 -30.29 14.02 -20.80
N PRO A 204 -30.92 15.19 -21.03
CA PRO A 204 -32.38 15.27 -21.07
C PRO A 204 -32.91 14.46 -22.25
N LYS A 205 -33.57 13.33 -21.95
CA LYS A 205 -34.40 12.60 -22.92
C LYS A 205 -35.55 13.55 -23.36
N HIS A 206 -35.43 14.17 -24.54
CA HIS A 206 -36.48 15.00 -25.15
C HIS A 206 -37.78 14.18 -25.39
N PRO A 207 -38.96 14.84 -25.52
CA PRO A 207 -39.98 14.74 -24.49
C PRO A 207 -41.12 13.75 -24.78
N LEU A 208 -41.76 13.35 -23.68
CA LEU A 208 -43.07 12.73 -23.52
C LEU A 208 -43.20 11.23 -23.88
N ARG A 209 -43.02 10.41 -22.84
CA ARG A 209 -44.11 9.55 -22.37
C ARG A 209 -44.02 9.40 -20.85
N GLU A 210 -45.10 9.79 -20.18
CA GLU A 210 -45.31 9.62 -18.75
C GLU A 210 -45.30 8.13 -18.41
N THR A 211 -44.12 7.62 -18.05
CA THR A 211 -44.01 6.51 -17.11
C THR A 211 -43.26 7.06 -15.92
N HIS A 212 -44.00 7.36 -14.86
CA HIS A 212 -43.52 7.65 -13.52
C HIS A 212 -42.69 6.45 -13.05
N ILE A 213 -41.39 6.46 -13.35
CA ILE A 213 -40.41 5.61 -12.72
C ILE A 213 -39.45 6.55 -12.00
N ASP A 214 -39.06 6.11 -10.82
CA ASP A 214 -38.34 6.81 -9.77
C ASP A 214 -36.91 7.20 -10.20
N THR A 215 -36.81 8.04 -11.22
CA THR A 215 -35.54 8.48 -11.83
C THR A 215 -34.63 9.14 -10.81
N ALA A 216 -35.19 9.78 -9.79
CA ALA A 216 -34.42 10.37 -8.70
C ALA A 216 -33.79 9.29 -7.80
N ALA A 217 -34.53 8.24 -7.43
CA ALA A 217 -33.99 7.13 -6.65
C ALA A 217 -32.98 6.30 -7.46
N GLU A 218 -33.22 6.09 -8.75
CA GLU A 218 -32.30 5.39 -9.66
C GLU A 218 -31.00 6.20 -9.88
N LEU A 219 -31.10 7.52 -10.06
CA LEU A 219 -29.95 8.41 -10.12
C LEU A 219 -29.19 8.45 -8.79
N ALA A 220 -29.89 8.44 -7.65
CA ALA A 220 -29.27 8.38 -6.34
C ALA A 220 -28.54 7.05 -6.10
N ALA A 221 -29.14 5.93 -6.52
CA ALA A 221 -28.52 4.60 -6.44
C ALA A 221 -27.29 4.49 -7.35
N LEU A 222 -27.38 4.95 -8.60
CA LEU A 222 -26.25 4.99 -9.55
C LEU A 222 -25.14 5.93 -9.07
N SER A 223 -25.49 7.07 -8.46
CA SER A 223 -24.54 7.98 -7.84
C SER A 223 -23.84 7.35 -6.62
N ALA A 224 -24.58 6.63 -5.79
CA ALA A 224 -24.02 5.89 -4.65
C ALA A 224 -23.09 4.75 -5.13
N GLU A 225 -23.48 3.99 -6.16
CA GLU A 225 -22.62 2.97 -6.77
C GLU A 225 -21.38 3.57 -7.43
N LEU A 226 -21.50 4.70 -8.11
CA LEU A 226 -20.38 5.43 -8.68
C LEU A 226 -19.46 5.96 -7.58
N CYS A 227 -20.01 6.44 -6.46
CA CYS A 227 -19.24 6.86 -5.29
C CYS A 227 -18.50 5.67 -4.64
N VAL A 228 -19.12 4.50 -4.55
CA VAL A 228 -18.46 3.27 -4.08
C VAL A 228 -17.37 2.81 -5.05
N CYS A 229 -17.61 2.85 -6.36
CA CYS A 229 -16.61 2.48 -7.37
C CYS A 229 -15.46 3.50 -7.40
N TYR A 230 -15.79 4.79 -7.30
CA TYR A 230 -14.81 5.87 -7.21
C TYR A 230 -13.99 5.73 -5.95
N LYS A 231 -14.61 5.57 -4.77
CA LYS A 231 -13.89 5.31 -3.51
C LYS A 231 -13.04 4.04 -3.59
N SER A 232 -13.56 2.96 -4.17
CA SER A 232 -12.76 1.75 -4.34
C SER A 232 -11.57 1.98 -5.28
N ILE A 233 -11.71 2.78 -6.34
CA ILE A 233 -10.62 3.10 -7.25
C ILE A 233 -9.67 4.11 -6.61
N ASP A 234 -10.17 5.06 -5.84
CA ASP A 234 -9.41 6.04 -5.08
C ASP A 234 -8.60 5.36 -3.97
N ASP A 235 -9.19 4.43 -3.22
CA ASP A 235 -8.48 3.57 -2.25
C ASP A 235 -7.37 2.75 -2.92
N ILE A 236 -7.59 2.29 -4.16
CA ILE A 236 -6.58 1.57 -4.94
C ILE A 236 -5.53 2.52 -5.51
N ILE A 237 -5.90 3.71 -5.99
CA ILE A 237 -5.01 4.77 -6.50
C ILE A 237 -4.14 5.31 -5.36
N GLN A 238 -4.71 5.59 -4.19
CA GLN A 238 -3.98 5.86 -2.94
C GLN A 238 -3.07 4.67 -2.54
N GLY A 239 -3.41 3.46 -2.98
CA GLY A 239 -2.59 2.26 -2.93
C GLY A 239 -1.44 2.23 -3.95
N THR A 240 -1.61 2.80 -5.14
CA THR A 240 -0.68 2.71 -6.29
C THR A 240 0.15 3.98 -6.56
N ASP A 241 -0.28 5.17 -6.15
CA ASP A 241 0.54 6.40 -6.07
C ASP A 241 1.77 6.20 -5.16
N ARG A 242 1.73 5.13 -4.34
CA ARG A 242 2.84 4.55 -3.59
C ARG A 242 3.97 3.98 -4.47
N TYR A 243 3.79 3.85 -5.80
CA TYR A 243 4.69 3.10 -6.69
C TYR A 243 4.87 3.67 -8.11
N VAL A 244 4.21 4.77 -8.50
CA VAL A 244 4.36 5.32 -9.85
C VAL A 244 5.72 6.02 -10.01
N MET A 245 6.70 5.27 -10.53
CA MET A 245 7.77 5.85 -11.36
C MET A 245 7.15 6.12 -12.74
N ASN A 246 7.19 7.37 -13.20
CA ASN A 246 6.61 7.76 -14.49
C ASN A 246 7.01 6.80 -15.63
N PRO A 247 6.10 6.49 -16.57
CA PRO A 247 6.50 5.90 -17.84
C PRO A 247 7.43 6.89 -18.60
N PRO A 248 8.33 6.39 -19.47
CA PRO A 248 9.13 7.27 -20.31
C PRO A 248 8.21 8.14 -21.19
N PRO A 249 8.61 9.37 -21.53
CA PRO A 249 7.77 10.26 -22.32
C PRO A 249 7.44 9.58 -23.65
N SER A 250 6.14 9.35 -23.88
CA SER A 250 5.63 8.89 -25.17
C SER A 250 6.07 9.86 -26.25
N ILE A 251 6.85 9.34 -27.19
CA ILE A 251 7.29 10.02 -28.40
C ILE A 251 6.04 10.54 -29.12
N THR A 252 5.92 11.85 -29.24
CA THR A 252 4.94 12.49 -30.11
C THR A 252 5.36 12.20 -31.55
N LEU A 253 4.61 11.35 -32.25
CA LEU A 253 4.72 11.24 -33.71
C LEU A 253 3.68 12.16 -34.36
N PRO A 254 4.06 12.90 -35.43
CA PRO A 254 3.24 13.93 -36.01
C PRO A 254 2.00 13.37 -36.72
N LEU A 255 0.91 14.14 -36.62
CA LEU A 255 -0.35 13.96 -37.35
C LEU A 255 -0.09 13.90 -38.86
N PHE A 256 -0.33 12.75 -39.47
CA PHE A 256 -0.57 12.70 -40.91
C PHE A 256 -1.98 13.21 -41.17
N HIS A 257 -2.07 14.41 -41.75
CA HIS A 257 -3.23 14.83 -42.51
C HIS A 257 -3.18 14.12 -43.87
N SER A 258 -4.21 13.35 -44.19
CA SER A 258 -4.50 12.98 -45.56
C SER A 258 -5.74 13.75 -46.01
N ASN A 259 -5.55 14.56 -47.04
CA ASN A 259 -6.61 14.91 -48.00
C ASN A 259 -7.10 13.65 -48.72
#